data_AF-A0A4V6NY05-F1
#
_entry.id   AF-A0A4V6NY05-F1
#
_cell.length_a   1.000
_cell.length_b   1.000
_cell.length_c   1.000
_cell.angle_alpha   90.00
_cell.angle_beta   90.00
_cell.angle_gamma   90.00
#
_symmetry.space_group_name_H-M   'P 1'
#
loop_
_entity.id
_entity.type
_entity.pdbx_description
1 polymer ?
#
loop_
_entity_poly.entity_id
_entity_poly.type
_entity_poly.pdbx_seq_one_letter_code
_entity_poly.pdbx_strand_id
1 'polypeptide(L)'
;MPISKCASALALWLGLVLTAQAAEGPTVAWLRDGQVQARTLGAGDALHADPQAQGKVPLGSLWKLFMYVYLEETRATEPEYACSARTPASKDEDVYCCTPGESIARSQALSRSCAPYFSPARVGATPQKWARYWNARQSPAWLRDMRQLRPETEVSIEELLTALSRVPAEGRAQARRALLDIGIHGYGKQAWPLLGTGLRYKTFSWRRAGDEAFGGAAGWLADGTPFWIGGRGSSRTVLATWAQQLAAALPSPRWAEATTASGDDSCVDVDFFERYPVRAVWQAGKHVKAVPGELRGRFRIEFENGNWLSVASRGELLLARHGDTLRVHGRFSMNDYVARVVDREGDAMKLHAGRALAIAARTYLVQNARFDAGCWHIADWSRTQRVSANPPSDAALAAAWFSDAMLLRGAPIGYHATQAGKNRLSWQKAVEQDRNGWDFERILMHAYPQAVLASLSGREECRRLDAAEAWLARAVASWRRVLEREAGFETPELLPRICALADGYPYADQRRLRIYVRGWQNLNERMTLAHEYLHLAFRFHPHGADEQYIERLARRLIEG
;
A
#
# COMPACT_ATOMS: atom_id res chain seq x y z
N MET A 1 -0.67 45.61 -78.17
CA MET A 1 0.31 46.23 -77.25
C MET A 1 -0.21 47.60 -76.90
N PRO A 2 -0.30 48.02 -75.62
CA PRO A 2 0.64 47.71 -74.54
C PRO A 2 0.06 47.00 -73.31
N ILE A 3 1.01 46.62 -72.47
CA ILE A 3 1.04 45.83 -71.24
C ILE A 3 0.34 46.57 -70.08
N SER A 4 -0.45 45.87 -69.28
CA SER A 4 -0.70 46.27 -67.88
C SER A 4 -0.75 45.03 -66.98
N LYS A 5 0.20 44.96 -66.05
CA LYS A 5 0.37 43.89 -65.07
C LYS A 5 -0.53 44.17 -63.86
N CYS A 6 -1.50 43.29 -63.60
CA CYS A 6 -2.16 43.20 -62.29
C CYS A 6 -1.37 42.23 -61.41
N ALA A 7 -0.74 42.75 -60.36
CA ALA A 7 -0.25 41.96 -59.24
C ALA A 7 -1.25 42.14 -58.08
N SER A 8 -1.92 41.06 -57.69
CA SER A 8 -2.71 41.00 -56.46
C SER A 8 -2.03 40.03 -55.50
N ALA A 9 -1.68 40.54 -54.33
CA ALA A 9 -0.95 39.87 -53.28
C ALA A 9 -1.80 38.76 -52.64
N LEU A 10 -1.29 37.52 -52.64
CA LEU A 10 -1.76 36.46 -51.75
C LEU A 10 -1.11 36.69 -50.38
N ALA A 11 -1.91 37.05 -49.38
CA ALA A 11 -1.52 37.03 -47.98
C ALA A 11 -1.45 35.57 -47.50
N LEU A 12 -0.22 35.06 -47.28
CA LEU A 12 0.00 33.79 -46.58
C LEU A 12 -0.36 33.97 -45.10
N TRP A 13 -1.50 33.40 -44.69
CA TRP A 13 -1.77 33.08 -43.30
C TRP A 13 -0.97 31.82 -42.93
N LEU A 14 0.23 31.98 -42.37
CA LEU A 14 0.90 30.90 -41.65
C LEU A 14 0.20 30.72 -40.31
N GLY A 15 -0.71 29.75 -40.25
CA GLY A 15 -1.20 29.20 -38.99
C GLY A 15 -0.04 28.54 -38.25
N LEU A 16 0.40 29.15 -37.16
CA LEU A 16 1.29 28.52 -36.18
C LEU A 16 0.48 27.40 -35.50
N VAL A 17 0.52 26.19 -36.05
CA VAL A 17 0.11 24.99 -35.31
C VAL A 17 1.19 24.77 -34.26
N LEU A 18 0.99 25.34 -33.07
CA LEU A 18 1.63 24.86 -31.85
C LEU A 18 1.13 23.42 -31.66
N THR A 19 1.88 22.45 -32.18
CA THR A 19 1.80 21.08 -31.71
C THR A 19 2.23 21.11 -30.25
N ALA A 20 1.26 21.24 -29.35
CA ALA A 20 1.46 20.86 -27.97
C ALA A 20 1.87 19.39 -28.00
N GLN A 21 3.17 19.11 -27.89
CA GLN A 21 3.63 17.77 -27.56
C GLN A 21 2.94 17.43 -26.24
N ALA A 22 1.95 16.54 -26.31
CA ALA A 22 1.34 15.98 -25.11
C ALA A 22 2.49 15.48 -24.26
N ALA A 23 2.66 16.05 -23.06
CA ALA A 23 3.70 15.63 -22.15
C ALA A 23 3.53 14.12 -21.91
N GLU A 24 4.45 13.32 -22.43
CA GLU A 24 4.42 11.88 -22.25
C GLU A 24 4.46 11.57 -20.76
N GLY A 25 3.48 10.79 -20.28
CA GLY A 25 3.42 10.35 -18.90
C GLY A 25 4.48 9.29 -18.60
N PRO A 26 4.50 8.75 -17.36
CA PRO A 26 5.48 7.76 -16.97
C PRO A 26 5.33 6.48 -17.78
N THR A 27 6.43 5.76 -17.94
CA THR A 27 6.42 4.39 -18.44
C THR A 27 6.33 3.43 -17.26
N VAL A 28 5.49 2.40 -17.43
CA VAL A 28 5.40 1.24 -16.55
C VAL A 28 5.85 0.01 -17.33
N ALA A 29 6.68 -0.81 -16.70
CA ALA A 29 7.20 -2.04 -17.30
C ALA A 29 7.20 -3.19 -16.29
N TRP A 30 7.05 -4.42 -16.77
CA TRP A 30 7.12 -5.63 -15.96
C TRP A 30 7.74 -6.78 -16.76
N LEU A 31 8.31 -7.75 -16.04
CA LEU A 31 8.88 -8.96 -16.63
C LEU A 31 7.99 -10.15 -16.26
N ARG A 32 7.40 -10.79 -17.27
CA ARG A 32 6.53 -11.97 -17.10
C ARG A 32 6.87 -12.99 -18.18
N ASP A 33 6.99 -14.25 -17.78
CA ASP A 33 7.35 -15.37 -18.66
C ASP A 33 8.62 -15.12 -19.49
N GLY A 34 9.60 -14.43 -18.87
CA GLY A 34 10.88 -14.09 -19.52
C GLY A 34 10.79 -12.94 -20.53
N GLN A 35 9.64 -12.28 -20.67
CA GLN A 35 9.44 -11.17 -21.60
C GLN A 35 9.14 -9.87 -20.86
N VAL A 36 9.82 -8.79 -21.27
CA VAL A 36 9.53 -7.44 -20.77
C VAL A 36 8.37 -6.86 -21.56
N GLN A 37 7.36 -6.40 -20.84
CA GLN A 37 6.24 -5.66 -21.40
C GLN A 37 6.26 -4.25 -20.81
N ALA A 38 5.99 -3.25 -21.63
CA ALA A 38 5.96 -1.86 -21.21
C ALA A 38 4.76 -1.10 -21.78
N ARG A 39 4.31 -0.08 -21.04
CA ARG A 39 3.27 0.85 -21.44
C ARG A 39 3.69 2.27 -21.04
N THR A 40 3.45 3.25 -21.90
CA THR A 40 3.57 4.66 -21.56
C THR A 40 2.19 5.21 -21.25
N LEU A 41 2.07 5.87 -20.10
CA LEU A 41 0.82 6.45 -19.66
C LEU A 41 0.64 7.84 -20.31
N GLY A 42 -0.59 8.19 -20.65
CA GLY A 42 -0.95 9.50 -21.18
C GLY A 42 -2.19 10.04 -20.50
N ALA A 43 -2.62 11.25 -20.89
CA ALA A 43 -3.88 11.82 -20.40
C ALA A 43 -5.12 10.97 -20.75
N GLY A 44 -4.99 10.02 -21.69
CA GLY A 44 -5.96 8.97 -22.02
C GLY A 44 -5.45 7.56 -21.73
N ASP A 45 -5.79 6.61 -22.60
CA ASP A 45 -5.41 5.20 -22.42
C ASP A 45 -3.88 4.98 -22.50
N ALA A 46 -3.41 3.94 -21.79
CA ALA A 46 -2.01 3.53 -21.83
C ALA A 46 -1.67 2.95 -23.21
N LEU A 47 -0.60 3.45 -23.83
CA LEU A 47 -0.11 2.96 -25.12
C LEU A 47 1.00 1.93 -24.89
N HIS A 48 1.06 0.92 -25.76
CA HIS A 48 2.18 -0.01 -25.77
C HIS A 48 3.48 0.75 -26.02
N ALA A 49 4.46 0.54 -25.15
CA ALA A 49 5.78 1.14 -25.27
C ALA A 49 6.79 0.06 -25.66
N ASP A 50 7.72 0.41 -26.55
CA ASP A 50 8.92 -0.39 -26.75
C ASP A 50 9.82 -0.22 -25.52
N PRO A 51 10.09 -1.30 -24.75
CA PRO A 51 10.98 -1.22 -23.59
C PRO A 51 12.38 -0.73 -23.95
N GLN A 52 12.85 -0.95 -25.18
CA GLN A 52 14.17 -0.49 -25.64
C GLN A 52 14.20 1.00 -25.98
N ALA A 53 13.05 1.58 -26.38
CA ALA A 53 12.95 3.00 -26.74
C ALA A 53 13.16 3.94 -25.53
N GLN A 54 12.98 3.46 -24.30
CA GLN A 54 13.29 4.22 -23.07
C GLN A 54 14.81 4.37 -22.81
N GLY A 55 15.66 3.62 -23.52
CA GLY A 55 17.10 3.64 -23.31
C GLY A 55 17.51 3.14 -21.92
N LYS A 56 18.61 3.69 -21.39
CA LYS A 56 19.06 3.40 -20.02
C LYS A 56 18.42 4.36 -19.03
N VAL A 57 18.16 3.85 -17.82
CA VAL A 57 17.56 4.60 -16.71
C VAL A 57 18.49 4.59 -15.50
N PRO A 58 18.54 5.68 -14.72
CA PRO A 58 19.35 5.73 -13.51
C PRO A 58 18.78 4.80 -12.44
N LEU A 59 19.65 4.13 -11.68
CA LEU A 59 19.23 3.36 -10.50
C LEU A 59 18.60 4.25 -9.42
N GLY A 60 19.09 5.49 -9.27
CA GLY A 60 18.70 6.37 -8.18
C GLY A 60 18.79 5.65 -6.83
N SER A 61 17.77 5.74 -5.99
CA SER A 61 17.76 5.04 -4.70
C SER A 61 17.43 3.53 -4.74
N LEU A 62 17.25 2.91 -5.92
CA LEU A 62 16.93 1.48 -6.02
C LEU A 62 18.07 0.57 -5.55
N TRP A 63 19.32 1.03 -5.61
CA TRP A 63 20.49 0.24 -5.17
C TRP A 63 20.38 -0.22 -3.71
N LYS A 64 19.70 0.59 -2.86
CA LYS A 64 19.47 0.31 -1.44
C LYS A 64 18.62 -0.95 -1.23
N LEU A 65 17.70 -1.25 -2.16
CA LEU A 65 16.89 -2.48 -2.14
C LEU A 65 17.77 -3.72 -2.30
N PHE A 66 18.72 -3.70 -3.23
CA PHE A 66 19.63 -4.82 -3.44
C PHE A 66 20.59 -4.99 -2.26
N MET A 67 21.08 -3.90 -1.66
CA MET A 67 21.87 -3.97 -0.44
C MET A 67 21.06 -4.57 0.72
N TYR A 68 19.82 -4.11 0.92
CA TYR A 68 18.93 -4.66 1.95
C TYR A 68 18.75 -6.17 1.79
N VAL A 69 18.40 -6.63 0.59
CA VAL A 69 18.22 -8.06 0.29
C VAL A 69 19.50 -8.84 0.55
N TYR A 70 20.66 -8.32 0.15
CA TYR A 70 21.95 -8.97 0.42
C TYR A 70 22.19 -9.14 1.93
N LEU A 71 21.90 -8.11 2.75
CA LEU A 71 22.09 -8.18 4.20
C LEU A 71 21.13 -9.17 4.88
N GLU A 72 19.87 -9.24 4.43
CA GLU A 72 18.90 -10.24 4.91
C GLU A 72 19.37 -11.67 4.58
N GLU A 73 19.68 -11.93 3.32
CA GLU A 73 19.99 -13.27 2.83
C GLU A 73 21.35 -13.79 3.31
N THR A 74 22.29 -12.89 3.59
CA THR A 74 23.57 -13.26 4.21
C THR A 74 23.50 -13.30 5.73
N ARG A 75 22.33 -13.00 6.32
CA ARG A 75 22.13 -12.88 7.76
C ARG A 75 23.18 -11.99 8.41
N ALA A 76 23.52 -10.90 7.72
CA ALA A 76 24.46 -9.92 8.24
C ALA A 76 23.96 -9.39 9.59
N THR A 77 24.90 -9.12 10.48
CA THR A 77 24.61 -8.46 11.76
C THR A 77 25.35 -7.13 11.75
N GLU A 78 24.59 -6.05 11.79
CA GLU A 78 25.11 -4.69 11.90
C GLU A 78 24.35 -3.94 12.99
N PRO A 79 25.00 -3.02 13.72
CA PRO A 79 24.30 -2.16 14.67
C PRO A 79 23.28 -1.27 13.94
N GLU A 80 22.40 -0.61 14.68
CA GLU A 80 21.59 0.48 14.11
C GLU A 80 22.47 1.65 13.65
N TYR A 81 21.99 2.46 12.72
CA TYR A 81 22.71 3.67 12.31
C TYR A 81 22.34 4.82 13.25
N ALA A 82 23.31 5.36 13.97
CA ALA A 82 23.13 6.55 14.79
C ALA A 82 23.26 7.82 13.94
N CYS A 83 22.23 8.66 13.92
CA CYS A 83 22.24 9.92 13.21
C CYS A 83 23.09 10.96 13.96
N SER A 84 24.22 11.36 13.38
CA SER A 84 25.09 12.41 13.94
C SER A 84 24.50 13.81 13.72
N ALA A 85 25.00 14.80 14.48
CA ALA A 85 24.71 16.22 14.23
C ALA A 85 24.98 16.57 12.75
N ARG A 86 24.00 17.21 12.10
CA ARG A 86 24.01 17.53 10.67
C ARG A 86 25.30 18.25 10.27
N THR A 87 26.06 17.69 9.34
CA THR A 87 27.13 18.41 8.64
C THR A 87 26.54 19.04 7.38
N PRO A 88 26.76 20.35 7.09
CA PRO A 88 26.21 21.03 5.90
C PRO A 88 26.64 20.44 4.54
N ALA A 89 27.61 19.50 4.55
CA ALA A 89 28.13 18.82 3.36
C ALA A 89 27.41 17.50 3.02
N SER A 90 26.38 17.12 3.79
CA SER A 90 25.59 15.92 3.54
C SER A 90 24.76 16.12 2.27
N LYS A 91 25.16 15.49 1.16
CA LYS A 91 24.43 15.51 -0.13
C LYS A 91 22.96 15.14 0.07
N ASP A 92 22.09 15.52 -0.86
CA ASP A 92 20.62 15.36 -0.84
C ASP A 92 20.07 13.99 -0.39
N GLU A 93 20.88 12.92 -0.38
CA GLU A 93 20.48 11.58 0.09
C GLU A 93 20.47 11.42 1.63
N ASP A 94 21.12 12.30 2.39
CA ASP A 94 21.22 12.23 3.85
C ASP A 94 20.03 12.90 4.57
N VAL A 95 19.28 13.74 3.86
CA VAL A 95 18.16 14.54 4.39
C VAL A 95 17.01 13.66 4.92
N TYR A 96 16.89 12.43 4.42
CA TYR A 96 15.74 11.55 4.64
C TYR A 96 15.97 10.42 5.64
N CYS A 97 17.14 10.35 6.31
CA CYS A 97 17.48 9.21 7.15
C CYS A 97 16.82 9.23 8.55
N CYS A 98 17.28 10.11 9.45
CA CYS A 98 16.74 10.33 10.79
C CYS A 98 17.20 11.69 11.35
N THR A 99 16.62 12.12 12.47
CA THR A 99 17.02 13.33 13.18
C THR A 99 18.34 13.08 13.95
N PRO A 100 19.24 14.06 14.08
CA PRO A 100 20.40 13.93 14.96
C PRO A 100 20.03 13.46 16.37
N GLY A 101 20.75 12.47 16.89
CA GLY A 101 20.50 11.85 18.19
C GLY A 101 19.58 10.62 18.16
N GLU A 102 18.92 10.34 17.02
CA GLU A 102 18.14 9.12 16.83
C GLU A 102 18.99 7.97 16.28
N SER A 103 18.45 6.76 16.34
CA SER A 103 18.95 5.59 15.62
C SER A 103 17.91 5.05 14.65
N ILE A 104 18.39 4.38 13.60
CA ILE A 104 17.53 3.75 12.60
C ILE A 104 18.01 2.32 12.30
N ALA A 105 17.06 1.39 12.37
CA ALA A 105 17.27 -0.02 12.05
C ALA A 105 17.12 -0.31 10.54
N ARG A 106 17.62 -1.46 10.09
CA ARG A 106 17.67 -1.89 8.67
C ARG A 106 16.37 -1.66 7.89
N SER A 107 15.24 -2.17 8.39
CA SER A 107 13.96 -2.08 7.68
C SER A 107 13.44 -0.64 7.59
N GLN A 108 13.65 0.17 8.63
CA GLN A 108 13.30 1.58 8.63
C GLN A 108 14.21 2.38 7.68
N ALA A 109 15.50 2.04 7.63
CA ALA A 109 16.44 2.66 6.71
C ALA A 109 16.03 2.43 5.25
N LEU A 110 15.52 1.25 4.90
CA LEU A 110 15.01 0.98 3.55
C LEU A 110 13.77 1.83 3.25
N SER A 111 12.79 1.87 4.16
CA SER A 111 11.53 2.61 3.96
C SER A 111 11.74 4.12 3.89
N ARG A 112 12.68 4.65 4.68
CA ARG A 112 13.09 6.06 4.69
C ARG A 112 14.16 6.40 3.65
N SER A 113 14.60 5.42 2.86
CA SER A 113 15.64 5.61 1.83
C SER A 113 16.97 6.14 2.37
N CYS A 114 17.34 5.78 3.60
CA CYS A 114 18.56 6.24 4.27
C CYS A 114 19.82 5.68 3.60
N ALA A 115 20.53 6.51 2.82
CA ALA A 115 21.75 6.10 2.15
C ALA A 115 22.92 5.75 3.09
N PRO A 116 23.20 6.54 4.16
CA PRO A 116 24.29 6.24 5.07
C PRO A 116 24.23 4.86 5.72
N TYR A 117 23.01 4.39 6.05
CA TYR A 117 22.81 3.05 6.62
C TYR A 117 23.37 1.95 5.72
N PHE A 118 23.13 2.05 4.41
CA PHE A 118 23.47 1.04 3.42
C PHE A 118 24.85 1.23 2.79
N SER A 119 25.66 2.18 3.27
CA SER A 119 27.04 2.37 2.80
C SER A 119 27.81 1.05 2.91
N PRO A 120 28.40 0.53 1.81
CA PRO A 120 29.13 -0.74 1.80
C PRO A 120 30.14 -0.91 2.93
N ALA A 121 30.93 0.13 3.21
CA ALA A 121 31.94 0.11 4.25
C ALA A 121 31.33 -0.05 5.65
N ARG A 122 30.19 0.60 5.89
CA ARG A 122 29.49 0.59 7.17
C ARG A 122 28.82 -0.75 7.47
N VAL A 123 28.25 -1.39 6.45
CA VAL A 123 27.59 -2.70 6.59
C VAL A 123 28.56 -3.89 6.39
N GLY A 124 29.86 -3.64 6.27
CA GLY A 124 30.88 -4.68 6.10
C GLY A 124 30.77 -5.47 4.80
N ALA A 125 30.11 -4.91 3.77
CA ALA A 125 29.95 -5.56 2.48
C ALA A 125 31.20 -5.34 1.60
N THR A 126 31.87 -6.42 1.26
CA THR A 126 33.08 -6.40 0.41
C THR A 126 32.74 -6.74 -1.05
N PRO A 127 33.46 -6.21 -2.05
CA PRO A 127 33.24 -6.53 -3.47
C PRO A 127 33.25 -8.04 -3.77
N GLN A 128 34.13 -8.82 -3.13
CA GLN A 128 34.24 -10.25 -3.36
C GLN A 128 33.01 -11.03 -2.88
N LYS A 129 32.56 -10.80 -1.63
CA LYS A 129 31.35 -11.43 -1.08
C LYS A 129 30.10 -11.03 -1.87
N TRP A 130 29.99 -9.75 -2.22
CA TRP A 130 28.91 -9.20 -3.03
C TRP A 130 28.84 -9.87 -4.40
N ALA A 131 29.95 -9.88 -5.14
CA ALA A 131 30.02 -10.50 -6.46
C ALA A 131 29.71 -12.00 -6.39
N ARG A 132 30.24 -12.73 -5.39
CA ARG A 132 29.93 -14.16 -5.20
C ARG A 132 28.44 -14.40 -5.00
N TYR A 133 27.79 -13.59 -4.15
CA TYR A 133 26.38 -13.70 -3.84
C TYR A 133 25.49 -13.50 -5.08
N TRP A 134 25.74 -12.46 -5.88
CA TRP A 134 24.95 -12.15 -7.08
C TRP A 134 25.32 -12.99 -8.30
N ASN A 135 26.57 -13.48 -8.39
CA ASN A 135 26.96 -14.48 -9.39
C ASN A 135 26.19 -15.79 -9.22
N ALA A 136 26.06 -16.28 -7.98
CA ALA A 136 25.32 -17.52 -7.69
C ALA A 136 23.84 -17.44 -8.14
N ARG A 137 23.31 -16.22 -8.30
CA ARG A 137 21.94 -15.93 -8.73
C ARG A 137 21.84 -15.52 -10.20
N GLN A 138 22.93 -15.67 -10.98
CA GLN A 138 22.99 -15.31 -12.41
C GLN A 138 22.49 -13.88 -12.66
N SER A 139 22.85 -12.95 -11.77
CA SER A 139 22.39 -11.57 -11.85
C SER A 139 23.16 -10.77 -12.92
N PRO A 140 22.56 -9.68 -13.45
CA PRO A 140 23.21 -8.81 -14.44
C PRO A 140 24.59 -8.32 -14.01
N ALA A 141 25.44 -8.01 -14.99
CA ALA A 141 26.83 -7.59 -14.75
C ALA A 141 26.95 -6.37 -13.83
N TRP A 142 26.09 -5.37 -14.02
CA TRP A 142 26.08 -4.17 -13.19
C TRP A 142 25.82 -4.50 -11.71
N LEU A 143 24.93 -5.46 -11.41
CA LEU A 143 24.61 -5.81 -10.03
C LEU A 143 25.75 -6.61 -9.37
N ARG A 144 26.52 -7.35 -10.15
CA ARG A 144 27.66 -8.13 -9.65
C ARG A 144 28.87 -7.26 -9.31
N ASP A 145 29.02 -6.13 -9.99
CA ASP A 145 30.09 -5.16 -9.71
C ASP A 145 29.63 -4.12 -8.69
N MET A 146 30.10 -4.27 -7.45
CA MET A 146 29.73 -3.38 -6.36
C MET A 146 30.08 -1.90 -6.63
N ARG A 147 31.04 -1.61 -7.51
CA ARG A 147 31.40 -0.23 -7.87
C ARG A 147 30.30 0.46 -8.67
N GLN A 148 29.43 -0.31 -9.33
CA GLN A 148 28.26 0.16 -10.07
C GLN A 148 27.00 0.23 -9.18
N LEU A 149 27.11 -0.04 -7.87
CA LEU A 149 26.00 0.10 -6.94
C LEU A 149 25.86 1.56 -6.49
N ARG A 150 25.56 2.46 -7.44
CA ARG A 150 25.48 3.90 -7.22
C ARG A 150 24.23 4.50 -7.85
N PRO A 151 23.71 5.62 -7.31
CA PRO A 151 22.53 6.30 -7.87
C PRO A 151 22.66 6.66 -9.36
N GLU A 152 23.83 7.09 -9.79
CA GLU A 152 24.13 7.53 -11.16
C GLU A 152 24.27 6.39 -12.17
N THR A 153 24.33 5.13 -11.72
CA THR A 153 24.49 4.00 -12.64
C THR A 153 23.27 3.85 -13.53
N GLU A 154 23.50 3.82 -14.84
CA GLU A 154 22.47 3.67 -15.85
C GLU A 154 22.36 2.22 -16.32
N VAL A 155 21.15 1.66 -16.23
CA VAL A 155 20.83 0.27 -16.58
C VAL A 155 19.65 0.22 -17.54
N SER A 156 19.53 -0.83 -18.35
CA SER A 156 18.28 -1.02 -19.11
C SER A 156 17.15 -1.45 -18.18
N ILE A 157 15.90 -1.16 -18.57
CA ILE A 157 14.72 -1.63 -17.83
C ILE A 157 14.71 -3.16 -17.75
N GLU A 158 15.12 -3.85 -18.82
CA GLU A 158 15.22 -5.30 -18.87
C GLU A 158 16.24 -5.86 -17.86
N GLU A 159 17.43 -5.26 -17.78
CA GLU A 159 18.45 -5.66 -16.80
C GLU A 159 17.95 -5.42 -15.38
N LEU A 160 17.25 -4.32 -15.12
CA LEU A 160 16.70 -4.01 -13.80
C LEU A 160 15.59 -5.00 -13.40
N LEU A 161 14.65 -5.28 -14.29
CA LEU A 161 13.58 -6.26 -14.03
C LEU A 161 14.14 -7.68 -13.88
N THR A 162 15.17 -8.02 -14.64
CA THR A 162 15.92 -9.27 -14.47
C THR A 162 16.60 -9.32 -13.11
N ALA A 163 17.26 -8.25 -12.66
CA ALA A 163 17.85 -8.19 -11.32
C ALA A 163 16.79 -8.40 -10.22
N LEU A 164 15.61 -7.78 -10.35
CA LEU A 164 14.50 -7.97 -9.41
C LEU A 164 13.91 -9.39 -9.44
N SER A 165 13.91 -10.07 -10.59
CA SER A 165 13.45 -11.46 -10.68
C SER A 165 14.44 -12.46 -10.07
N ARG A 166 15.72 -12.11 -9.96
CA ARG A 166 16.76 -12.92 -9.30
C ARG A 166 16.82 -12.76 -7.78
N VAL A 167 15.97 -11.90 -7.19
CA VAL A 167 15.86 -11.79 -5.73
C VAL A 167 15.18 -13.05 -5.17
N PRO A 168 15.81 -13.76 -4.20
CA PRO A 168 15.22 -14.95 -3.58
C PRO A 168 13.90 -14.65 -2.84
N ALA A 169 13.07 -15.68 -2.66
CA ALA A 169 11.74 -15.52 -2.08
C ALA A 169 11.78 -14.95 -0.65
N GLU A 170 12.71 -15.43 0.20
CA GLU A 170 12.88 -14.96 1.59
C GLU A 170 13.30 -13.48 1.62
N GLY A 171 14.38 -13.11 0.93
CA GLY A 171 14.82 -11.73 0.79
C GLY A 171 13.75 -10.80 0.19
N ARG A 172 12.95 -11.28 -0.78
CA ARG A 172 11.79 -10.56 -1.31
C ARG A 172 10.73 -10.36 -0.22
N ALA A 173 10.38 -11.39 0.53
CA ALA A 173 9.39 -11.29 1.61
C ALA A 173 9.82 -10.28 2.69
N GLN A 174 11.10 -10.31 3.08
CA GLN A 174 11.67 -9.34 4.02
C GLN A 174 11.63 -7.92 3.47
N ALA A 175 11.98 -7.71 2.20
CA ALA A 175 11.90 -6.40 1.56
C ALA A 175 10.44 -5.92 1.48
N ARG A 176 9.51 -6.80 1.09
CA ARG A 176 8.06 -6.50 1.05
C ARG A 176 7.55 -6.05 2.42
N ARG A 177 7.96 -6.71 3.50
CA ARG A 177 7.62 -6.32 4.89
C ARG A 177 8.18 -4.95 5.26
N ALA A 178 9.46 -4.69 4.96
CA ALA A 178 10.07 -3.39 5.24
C ALA A 178 9.44 -2.23 4.45
N LEU A 179 9.05 -2.49 3.19
CA LEU A 179 8.46 -1.49 2.30
C LEU A 179 6.97 -1.23 2.56
N LEU A 180 6.29 -2.04 3.38
CA LEU A 180 4.91 -1.76 3.81
C LEU A 180 4.78 -0.37 4.45
N ASP A 181 5.77 0.03 5.24
CA ASP A 181 5.80 1.32 5.92
C ASP A 181 5.72 2.52 4.96
N ILE A 182 6.21 2.38 3.72
CA ILE A 182 6.16 3.46 2.74
C ILE A 182 4.70 3.84 2.44
N GLY A 183 3.80 2.86 2.42
CA GLY A 183 2.36 3.07 2.19
C GLY A 183 1.62 3.66 3.41
N ILE A 184 2.14 3.44 4.63
CA ILE A 184 1.50 3.89 5.88
C ILE A 184 2.04 5.25 6.35
N HIS A 185 3.36 5.45 6.31
CA HIS A 185 4.06 6.59 6.92
C HIS A 185 4.95 7.40 5.97
N GLY A 186 5.20 6.92 4.74
CA GLY A 186 6.23 7.46 3.86
C GLY A 186 5.74 8.22 2.63
N TYR A 187 6.69 8.49 1.72
CA TYR A 187 6.48 9.21 0.45
C TYR A 187 5.49 8.56 -0.53
N GLY A 188 4.97 7.36 -0.24
CA GLY A 188 3.94 6.66 -1.02
C GLY A 188 2.51 6.83 -0.48
N LYS A 189 2.34 7.49 0.67
CA LYS A 189 1.04 7.64 1.37
C LYS A 189 -0.04 8.32 0.51
N GLN A 190 0.32 9.21 -0.42
CA GLN A 190 -0.69 9.82 -1.31
C GLN A 190 -1.22 8.86 -2.38
N ALA A 191 -0.40 7.92 -2.85
CA ALA A 191 -0.74 7.02 -3.95
C ALA A 191 -1.39 5.70 -3.46
N TRP A 192 -1.15 5.32 -2.20
CA TRP A 192 -1.70 4.11 -1.58
C TRP A 192 -3.24 3.94 -1.71
N PRO A 193 -4.09 4.97 -1.67
CA PRO A 193 -5.55 4.77 -1.75
C PRO A 193 -5.99 4.16 -3.08
N LEU A 194 -5.15 4.34 -4.11
CA LEU A 194 -5.38 3.86 -5.46
C LEU A 194 -4.53 2.63 -5.78
N LEU A 195 -3.29 2.57 -5.29
CA LEU A 195 -2.33 1.47 -5.54
C LEU A 195 -2.40 0.34 -4.52
N GLY A 196 -2.94 0.60 -3.33
CA GLY A 196 -2.99 -0.32 -2.20
C GLY A 196 -1.62 -0.56 -1.56
N THR A 197 -1.59 -1.48 -0.60
CA THR A 197 -0.38 -2.00 0.03
C THR A 197 0.10 -3.29 -0.65
N GLY A 198 -0.72 -4.01 -1.41
CA GLY A 198 -0.28 -5.23 -2.10
C GLY A 198 0.91 -5.04 -3.04
N LEU A 199 0.99 -3.85 -3.65
CA LEU A 199 2.12 -3.39 -4.44
C LEU A 199 3.26 -2.96 -3.51
N ARG A 200 4.38 -3.68 -3.54
CA ARG A 200 5.55 -3.39 -2.69
C ARG A 200 6.69 -2.88 -3.53
N TYR A 201 7.14 -1.66 -3.25
CA TYR A 201 8.13 -1.00 -4.08
C TYR A 201 9.06 -0.10 -3.28
N LYS A 202 10.28 0.03 -3.80
CA LYS A 202 11.21 1.07 -3.41
C LYS A 202 11.08 2.23 -4.40
N THR A 203 10.91 3.43 -3.87
CA THR A 203 10.93 4.67 -4.66
C THR A 203 12.36 5.07 -5.04
N PHE A 204 12.49 5.77 -6.17
CA PHE A 204 13.73 6.43 -6.58
C PHE A 204 13.46 7.81 -7.17
N SER A 205 14.39 8.73 -6.96
CA SER A 205 14.41 10.04 -7.59
C SER A 205 15.84 10.33 -8.02
N TRP A 206 16.01 11.02 -9.15
CA TRP A 206 17.29 11.36 -9.75
C TRP A 206 17.18 12.66 -10.55
N ARG A 207 18.32 13.28 -10.88
CA ARG A 207 18.43 14.43 -11.78
C ARG A 207 19.15 14.00 -13.05
N ARG A 208 18.47 14.05 -14.19
CA ARG A 208 19.03 13.74 -15.52
C ARG A 208 19.85 14.92 -16.04
N ALA A 209 20.46 14.75 -17.21
CA ALA A 209 21.13 15.84 -17.93
C ALA A 209 20.20 17.07 -18.05
N GLY A 210 20.75 18.26 -17.88
CA GLY A 210 19.96 19.50 -17.83
C GLY A 210 19.18 19.71 -16.54
N ASP A 211 19.49 18.94 -15.48
CA ASP A 211 18.88 19.05 -14.15
C ASP A 211 17.37 18.72 -14.15
N GLU A 212 16.95 17.85 -15.07
CA GLU A 212 15.55 17.39 -15.15
C GLU A 212 15.27 16.36 -14.04
N ALA A 213 14.22 16.58 -13.24
CA ALA A 213 13.79 15.60 -12.25
C ALA A 213 13.23 14.34 -12.94
N PHE A 214 13.69 13.18 -12.51
CA PHE A 214 13.20 11.88 -12.96
C PHE A 214 13.03 10.94 -11.78
N GLY A 215 11.92 10.20 -11.73
CA GLY A 215 11.64 9.38 -10.57
C GLY A 215 10.53 8.37 -10.81
N GLY A 216 10.36 7.51 -9.82
CA GLY A 216 9.35 6.47 -9.86
C GLY A 216 9.59 5.40 -8.81
N ALA A 217 9.32 4.16 -9.18
CA ALA A 217 9.35 3.04 -8.25
C ALA A 217 9.69 1.72 -8.94
N ALA A 218 10.27 0.79 -8.20
CA ALA A 218 10.45 -0.59 -8.66
C ALA A 218 10.24 -1.57 -7.52
N GLY A 219 9.74 -2.76 -7.85
CA GLY A 219 9.44 -3.77 -6.85
C GLY A 219 8.69 -4.94 -7.43
N TRP A 220 7.72 -5.48 -6.68
CA TRP A 220 6.98 -6.67 -7.08
C TRP A 220 5.47 -6.54 -6.84
N LEU A 221 4.71 -7.14 -7.77
CA LEU A 221 3.31 -7.47 -7.57
C LEU A 221 3.15 -8.56 -6.49
N ALA A 222 1.90 -8.88 -6.13
CA ALA A 222 1.59 -9.90 -5.12
C ALA A 222 2.11 -11.31 -5.51
N ASP A 223 2.07 -11.64 -6.80
CA ASP A 223 2.59 -12.89 -7.39
C ASP A 223 4.13 -12.89 -7.59
N GLY A 224 4.81 -11.84 -7.14
CA GLY A 224 6.26 -11.73 -7.31
C GLY A 224 6.70 -11.30 -8.71
N THR A 225 5.77 -10.95 -9.62
CA THR A 225 6.11 -10.31 -10.91
C THR A 225 6.87 -9.01 -10.63
N PRO A 226 8.12 -8.85 -11.08
CA PRO A 226 8.85 -7.60 -10.91
C PRO A 226 8.29 -6.53 -11.84
N PHE A 227 8.28 -5.29 -11.37
CA PHE A 227 7.85 -4.14 -12.15
C PHE A 227 8.72 -2.92 -11.89
N TRP A 228 8.65 -1.97 -12.82
CA TRP A 228 9.30 -0.67 -12.76
C TRP A 228 8.34 0.40 -13.29
N ILE A 229 8.42 1.59 -12.69
CA ILE A 229 7.70 2.80 -13.09
C ILE A 229 8.73 3.93 -13.12
N GLY A 230 8.74 4.75 -14.16
CA GLY A 230 9.58 5.94 -14.22
C GLY A 230 8.99 7.02 -15.13
N GLY A 231 9.11 8.27 -14.70
CA GLY A 231 8.66 9.43 -15.45
C GLY A 231 9.28 10.73 -14.95
N ARG A 232 8.92 11.84 -15.60
CA ARG A 232 9.37 13.17 -15.22
C ARG A 232 8.82 13.57 -13.85
N GLY A 233 9.66 14.21 -13.04
CA GLY A 233 9.34 14.62 -11.67
C GLY A 233 9.96 13.69 -10.61
N SER A 234 9.67 13.97 -9.34
CA SER A 234 10.07 13.10 -8.23
C SER A 234 9.23 11.82 -8.21
N SER A 235 9.71 10.76 -7.53
CA SER A 235 8.89 9.56 -7.27
C SER A 235 7.53 9.88 -6.65
N ARG A 236 7.47 10.84 -5.71
CA ARG A 236 6.22 11.29 -5.10
C ARG A 236 5.28 11.89 -6.14
N THR A 237 5.78 12.78 -6.99
CA THR A 237 4.97 13.43 -8.04
C THR A 237 4.46 12.38 -9.03
N VAL A 238 5.33 11.51 -9.53
CA VAL A 238 4.96 10.48 -10.50
C VAL A 238 3.91 9.55 -9.92
N LEU A 239 4.11 9.02 -8.71
CA LEU A 239 3.16 8.08 -8.10
C LEU A 239 1.84 8.76 -7.74
N ALA A 240 1.84 9.98 -7.20
CA ALA A 240 0.61 10.65 -6.80
C ALA A 240 -0.23 11.10 -7.99
N THR A 241 0.40 11.67 -9.03
CA THR A 241 -0.31 12.17 -10.22
C THR A 241 -0.88 11.04 -11.06
N TRP A 242 -0.18 9.90 -11.15
CA TRP A 242 -0.53 8.82 -12.07
C TRP A 242 -1.10 7.57 -11.37
N ALA A 243 -1.41 7.64 -10.07
CA ALA A 243 -1.80 6.47 -9.29
C ALA A 243 -2.96 5.69 -9.89
N GLN A 244 -3.98 6.37 -10.44
CA GLN A 244 -5.15 5.74 -11.05
C GLN A 244 -4.78 5.01 -12.34
N GLN A 245 -4.05 5.66 -13.24
CA GLN A 245 -3.60 5.08 -14.51
C GLN A 245 -2.62 3.93 -14.26
N LEU A 246 -1.74 4.06 -13.26
CA LEU A 246 -0.84 2.99 -12.83
C LEU A 246 -1.59 1.77 -12.32
N ALA A 247 -2.63 1.96 -11.50
CA ALA A 247 -3.48 0.87 -11.02
C ALA A 247 -4.18 0.11 -12.16
N ALA A 248 -4.55 0.82 -13.23
CA ALA A 248 -5.17 0.21 -14.41
C ALA A 248 -4.14 -0.42 -15.38
N ALA A 249 -2.92 0.13 -15.45
CA ALA A 249 -1.92 -0.26 -16.42
C ALA A 249 -1.08 -1.47 -15.98
N LEU A 250 -0.85 -1.66 -14.68
CA LEU A 250 -0.17 -2.84 -14.15
C LEU A 250 -0.99 -4.11 -14.43
N PRO A 251 -0.35 -5.25 -14.73
CA PRO A 251 -1.08 -6.48 -14.97
C PRO A 251 -1.66 -7.03 -13.66
N SER A 252 -2.79 -7.71 -13.75
CA SER A 252 -3.32 -8.47 -12.62
C SER A 252 -2.31 -9.52 -12.16
N PRO A 253 -2.11 -9.68 -10.84
CA PRO A 253 -1.30 -10.76 -10.29
C PRO A 253 -1.90 -12.14 -10.60
N ARG A 254 -1.03 -13.14 -10.79
CA ARG A 254 -1.41 -14.56 -10.81
C ARG A 254 -1.69 -14.99 -9.37
N TRP A 255 -2.95 -14.92 -8.94
CA TRP A 255 -3.31 -15.15 -7.55
C TRP A 255 -2.94 -16.55 -7.02
N ALA A 256 -2.89 -17.56 -7.89
CA ALA A 256 -2.42 -18.90 -7.54
C ALA A 256 -0.95 -18.92 -7.06
N GLU A 257 -0.14 -17.96 -7.49
CA GLU A 257 1.29 -17.83 -7.14
C GLU A 257 1.52 -16.81 -6.02
N ALA A 258 0.51 -16.01 -5.63
CA ALA A 258 0.69 -14.90 -4.70
C ALA A 258 1.13 -15.32 -3.30
N THR A 259 0.57 -16.41 -2.76
CA THR A 259 0.94 -16.92 -1.43
C THR A 259 2.40 -17.36 -1.37
N THR A 260 2.85 -18.16 -2.35
CA THR A 260 4.24 -18.64 -2.39
C THR A 260 5.21 -17.51 -2.71
N ALA A 261 4.83 -16.58 -3.58
CA ALA A 261 5.72 -15.51 -4.02
C ALA A 261 5.93 -14.41 -2.96
N SER A 262 4.90 -14.09 -2.19
CA SER A 262 4.96 -13.08 -1.14
C SER A 262 5.76 -13.51 0.09
N GLY A 263 6.00 -14.82 0.27
CA GLY A 263 6.51 -15.38 1.51
C GLY A 263 5.57 -15.10 2.68
N ASP A 264 4.26 -15.12 2.41
CA ASP A 264 3.23 -15.02 3.44
C ASP A 264 3.18 -16.34 4.23
N ASP A 265 4.06 -16.45 5.22
CA ASP A 265 4.13 -17.57 6.16
C ASP A 265 2.99 -17.53 7.20
N SER A 266 2.02 -16.61 7.04
CA SER A 266 0.86 -16.59 7.92
C SER A 266 0.00 -17.84 7.70
N CYS A 267 -0.52 -18.35 8.80
CA CYS A 267 -1.37 -19.53 8.82
C CYS A 267 -2.71 -19.17 9.45
N VAL A 268 -3.79 -19.57 8.79
CA VAL A 268 -5.15 -19.50 9.32
C VAL A 268 -5.81 -20.87 9.16
N ASP A 269 -6.06 -21.52 10.28
CA ASP A 269 -6.81 -22.76 10.40
C ASP A 269 -8.29 -22.45 10.69
N VAL A 270 -9.15 -22.98 9.85
CA VAL A 270 -10.60 -22.78 9.91
C VAL A 270 -11.30 -24.10 10.20
N ASP A 271 -12.05 -24.13 11.29
CA ASP A 271 -12.97 -25.22 11.59
C ASP A 271 -14.30 -24.97 10.87
N PHE A 272 -14.52 -25.65 9.75
CA PHE A 272 -15.74 -25.47 8.96
C PHE A 272 -16.91 -26.23 9.56
N PHE A 273 -18.10 -25.62 9.44
CA PHE A 273 -19.38 -26.25 9.76
C PHE A 273 -19.51 -26.74 11.19
N GLU A 274 -18.86 -26.10 12.17
CA GLU A 274 -18.91 -26.52 13.58
C GLU A 274 -20.37 -26.61 14.11
N ARG A 275 -21.27 -25.77 13.59
CA ARG A 275 -22.70 -25.79 13.89
C ARG A 275 -23.54 -26.80 13.12
N TYR A 276 -23.01 -27.34 12.03
CA TYR A 276 -23.74 -28.20 11.09
C TYR A 276 -22.98 -29.51 10.93
N PRO A 277 -23.31 -30.54 11.75
CA PRO A 277 -22.62 -31.82 11.70
C PRO A 277 -22.58 -32.41 10.29
N VAL A 278 -21.39 -32.81 9.86
CA VAL A 278 -21.17 -33.41 8.55
C VAL A 278 -21.49 -34.90 8.64
N ARG A 279 -22.48 -35.34 7.85
CA ARG A 279 -22.88 -36.75 7.75
C ARG A 279 -21.93 -37.52 6.83
N ALA A 280 -21.63 -36.93 5.67
CA ALA A 280 -20.73 -37.53 4.68
C ALA A 280 -20.19 -36.47 3.72
N VAL A 281 -19.03 -36.75 3.13
CA VAL A 281 -18.49 -35.98 2.01
C VAL A 281 -18.43 -36.90 0.81
N TRP A 282 -18.92 -36.44 -0.33
CA TRP A 282 -19.07 -37.22 -1.55
C TRP A 282 -18.25 -36.61 -2.68
N GLN A 283 -17.58 -37.42 -3.49
CA GLN A 283 -16.94 -36.92 -4.71
C GLN A 283 -18.02 -36.44 -5.69
N ALA A 284 -17.90 -35.21 -6.20
CA ALA A 284 -18.93 -34.63 -7.06
C ALA A 284 -19.12 -35.46 -8.34
N GLY A 285 -20.39 -35.71 -8.70
CA GLY A 285 -20.75 -36.53 -9.87
C GLY A 285 -20.48 -38.03 -9.71
N LYS A 286 -20.08 -38.49 -8.52
CA LYS A 286 -19.83 -39.91 -8.22
C LYS A 286 -20.57 -40.32 -6.95
N HIS A 287 -21.08 -41.54 -6.91
CA HIS A 287 -21.63 -42.13 -5.68
C HIS A 287 -20.53 -42.71 -4.77
N VAL A 288 -19.43 -41.97 -4.60
CA VAL A 288 -18.26 -42.39 -3.84
C VAL A 288 -18.04 -41.43 -2.67
N LYS A 289 -18.00 -41.96 -1.45
CA LYS A 289 -17.68 -41.18 -0.25
C LYS A 289 -16.18 -40.86 -0.22
N ALA A 290 -15.84 -39.64 0.12
CA ALA A 290 -14.47 -39.25 0.44
C ALA A 290 -14.07 -39.89 1.78
N VAL A 291 -12.82 -40.35 1.83
CA VAL A 291 -12.18 -40.84 3.06
C VAL A 291 -11.48 -39.67 3.78
N PRO A 292 -11.26 -39.77 5.11
CA PRO A 292 -10.45 -38.80 5.81
C PRO A 292 -9.08 -38.60 5.15
N GLY A 293 -8.66 -37.35 5.02
CA GLY A 293 -7.49 -36.94 4.24
C GLY A 293 -7.73 -35.64 3.48
N GLU A 294 -6.72 -35.22 2.72
CA GLU A 294 -6.80 -34.01 1.89
C GLU A 294 -7.88 -34.16 0.82
N LEU A 295 -8.73 -33.13 0.71
CA LEU A 295 -9.74 -33.06 -0.33
C LEU A 295 -9.14 -32.38 -1.56
N ARG A 296 -9.00 -33.10 -2.67
CA ARG A 296 -8.55 -32.57 -3.97
C ARG A 296 -9.59 -32.85 -5.05
N GLY A 297 -10.14 -31.80 -5.63
CA GLY A 297 -11.20 -31.85 -6.62
C GLY A 297 -12.51 -31.23 -6.14
N ARG A 298 -13.64 -31.73 -6.67
CA ARG A 298 -14.98 -31.24 -6.36
C ARG A 298 -15.71 -32.24 -5.48
N PHE A 299 -16.39 -31.75 -4.46
CA PHE A 299 -17.10 -32.57 -3.48
C PHE A 299 -18.49 -32.00 -3.19
N ARG A 300 -19.36 -32.86 -2.64
CA ARG A 300 -20.64 -32.48 -2.04
C ARG A 300 -20.62 -32.90 -0.58
N ILE A 301 -20.74 -31.93 0.32
CA ILE A 301 -20.86 -32.15 1.75
C ILE A 301 -22.33 -32.36 2.07
N GLU A 302 -22.66 -33.48 2.68
CA GLU A 302 -23.97 -33.82 3.20
C GLU A 302 -24.00 -33.55 4.70
N PHE A 303 -24.94 -32.75 5.15
CA PHE A 303 -25.15 -32.44 6.57
C PHE A 303 -26.22 -33.37 7.17
N GLU A 304 -26.18 -33.55 8.49
CA GLU A 304 -27.18 -34.39 9.20
C GLU A 304 -28.62 -33.90 9.03
N ASN A 305 -28.83 -32.60 8.82
CA ASN A 305 -30.14 -32.01 8.54
C ASN A 305 -30.63 -32.24 7.09
N GLY A 306 -29.91 -33.02 6.28
CA GLY A 306 -30.27 -33.32 4.90
C GLY A 306 -29.88 -32.26 3.87
N ASN A 307 -29.31 -31.12 4.31
CA ASN A 307 -28.79 -30.12 3.39
C ASN A 307 -27.48 -30.54 2.74
N TRP A 308 -27.19 -29.92 1.60
CA TRP A 308 -25.99 -30.20 0.81
C TRP A 308 -25.26 -28.92 0.47
N LEU A 309 -23.92 -28.98 0.48
CA LEU A 309 -23.05 -27.91 -0.01
C LEU A 309 -22.04 -28.46 -1.01
N SER A 310 -21.95 -27.83 -2.18
CA SER A 310 -20.89 -28.12 -3.15
C SER A 310 -19.64 -27.34 -2.80
N VAL A 311 -18.50 -28.03 -2.73
CA VAL A 311 -17.19 -27.43 -2.48
C VAL A 311 -16.17 -27.88 -3.52
N ALA A 312 -15.25 -27.00 -3.87
CA ALA A 312 -14.02 -27.34 -4.56
C ALA A 312 -12.84 -27.16 -3.59
N SER A 313 -11.80 -27.98 -3.75
CA SER A 313 -10.56 -27.86 -2.99
C SER A 313 -9.39 -28.30 -3.85
N ARG A 314 -8.27 -27.58 -3.76
CA ARG A 314 -6.97 -27.91 -4.38
C ARG A 314 -6.06 -28.69 -3.43
N GLY A 315 -6.55 -29.03 -2.25
CA GLY A 315 -5.83 -29.73 -1.18
C GLY A 315 -5.78 -28.94 0.14
N GLU A 316 -6.31 -27.71 0.13
CA GLU A 316 -6.33 -26.85 1.31
C GLU A 316 -7.42 -27.23 2.34
N LEU A 317 -8.41 -28.02 1.94
CA LEU A 317 -9.39 -28.62 2.86
C LEU A 317 -8.99 -30.05 3.25
N LEU A 318 -9.13 -30.36 4.54
CA LEU A 318 -8.89 -31.67 5.14
C LEU A 318 -10.19 -32.22 5.73
N LEU A 319 -10.55 -33.45 5.36
CA LEU A 319 -11.59 -34.20 6.03
C LEU A 319 -10.95 -35.02 7.16
N ALA A 320 -11.38 -34.79 8.39
CA ALA A 320 -10.92 -35.53 9.55
C ALA A 320 -12.08 -36.31 10.18
N ARG A 321 -11.73 -37.39 10.89
CA ARG A 321 -12.66 -38.12 11.74
C ARG A 321 -12.27 -37.89 13.20
N HIS A 322 -13.21 -37.42 14.00
CA HIS A 322 -13.04 -37.20 15.44
C HIS A 322 -14.09 -38.02 16.18
N GLY A 323 -13.67 -39.19 16.68
CA GLY A 323 -14.60 -40.23 17.13
C GLY A 323 -15.51 -40.67 15.97
N ASP A 324 -16.82 -40.63 16.18
CA ASP A 324 -17.81 -40.98 15.14
C ASP A 324 -18.18 -39.80 14.22
N THR A 325 -17.69 -38.59 14.51
CA THR A 325 -18.05 -37.38 13.76
C THR A 325 -17.04 -37.06 12.66
N LEU A 326 -17.53 -36.64 11.49
CA LEU A 326 -16.69 -36.07 10.44
C LEU A 326 -16.56 -34.56 10.63
N ARG A 327 -15.35 -34.05 10.43
CA ARG A 327 -15.04 -32.61 10.48
C ARG A 327 -14.28 -32.19 9.25
N VAL A 328 -14.57 -30.98 8.76
CA VAL A 328 -13.84 -30.38 7.65
C VAL A 328 -13.04 -29.21 8.21
N HIS A 329 -11.74 -29.25 8.01
CA HIS A 329 -10.81 -28.18 8.36
C HIS A 329 -10.26 -27.56 7.09
N GLY A 330 -9.91 -26.28 7.11
CA GLY A 330 -9.14 -25.65 6.04
C GLY A 330 -7.94 -24.91 6.59
N ARG A 331 -6.82 -24.97 5.86
CA ARG A 331 -5.61 -24.21 6.17
C ARG A 331 -5.29 -23.24 5.04
N PHE A 332 -5.21 -21.96 5.37
CA PHE A 332 -5.08 -20.89 4.40
C PHE A 332 -3.97 -19.91 4.80
N SER A 333 -3.45 -19.17 3.81
CA SER A 333 -2.73 -17.92 4.12
C SER A 333 -3.72 -16.85 4.56
N MET A 334 -3.24 -15.80 5.22
CA MET A 334 -4.06 -14.68 5.68
C MET A 334 -4.88 -14.06 4.55
N ASN A 335 -4.28 -13.81 3.39
CA ASN A 335 -5.00 -13.17 2.28
C ASN A 335 -6.00 -14.11 1.58
N ASP A 336 -5.72 -15.41 1.51
CA ASP A 336 -6.69 -16.40 1.00
C ASP A 336 -7.89 -16.51 1.93
N TYR A 337 -7.65 -16.56 3.25
CA TYR A 337 -8.70 -16.50 4.27
C TYR A 337 -9.56 -15.24 4.13
N VAL A 338 -8.94 -14.05 4.08
CA VAL A 338 -9.66 -12.77 3.97
C VAL A 338 -10.48 -12.73 2.69
N ALA A 339 -9.96 -13.20 1.56
CA ALA A 339 -10.71 -13.27 0.31
C ALA A 339 -11.94 -14.18 0.43
N ARG A 340 -11.81 -15.35 1.07
CA ARG A 340 -12.95 -16.25 1.34
C ARG A 340 -14.01 -15.62 2.23
N VAL A 341 -13.62 -14.77 3.17
CA VAL A 341 -14.56 -13.99 3.98
C VAL A 341 -15.27 -12.94 3.12
N VAL A 342 -14.54 -12.22 2.27
CA VAL A 342 -15.12 -11.19 1.39
C VAL A 342 -16.17 -11.80 0.45
N ASP A 343 -15.88 -12.92 -0.20
CA ASP A 343 -16.85 -13.64 -1.04
C ASP A 343 -18.06 -14.15 -0.24
N ARG A 344 -17.85 -14.48 1.04
CA ARG A 344 -18.89 -15.06 1.89
C ARG A 344 -19.83 -14.01 2.48
N GLU A 345 -19.30 -12.83 2.80
CA GLU A 345 -19.94 -11.78 3.59
C GLU A 345 -20.29 -10.53 2.76
N GLY A 346 -19.76 -10.42 1.54
CA GLY A 346 -19.98 -9.28 0.65
C GLY A 346 -19.82 -9.65 -0.82
N ASP A 347 -19.41 -8.67 -1.62
CA ASP A 347 -19.16 -8.78 -3.06
C ASP A 347 -17.99 -7.86 -3.43
N ALA A 348 -16.85 -8.45 -3.79
CA ALA A 348 -15.64 -7.70 -4.11
C ALA A 348 -15.73 -6.86 -5.39
N MET A 349 -16.79 -7.02 -6.20
CA MET A 349 -17.08 -6.13 -7.33
C MET A 349 -17.51 -4.73 -6.88
N LYS A 350 -17.86 -4.55 -5.61
CA LYS A 350 -18.03 -3.23 -4.99
C LYS A 350 -16.65 -2.79 -4.48
N LEU A 351 -15.90 -2.08 -5.32
CA LEU A 351 -14.46 -1.91 -5.16
C LEU A 351 -14.06 -1.37 -3.78
N HIS A 352 -14.63 -0.24 -3.36
CA HIS A 352 -14.25 0.37 -2.08
C HIS A 352 -14.92 -0.32 -0.89
N ALA A 353 -16.15 -0.78 -1.03
CA ALA A 353 -16.82 -1.56 0.02
C ALA A 353 -16.08 -2.89 0.28
N GLY A 354 -15.67 -3.60 -0.77
CA GLY A 354 -14.93 -4.86 -0.69
C GLY A 354 -13.54 -4.69 -0.08
N ARG A 355 -12.81 -3.61 -0.43
CA ARG A 355 -11.52 -3.26 0.21
C ARG A 355 -11.71 -2.94 1.70
N ALA A 356 -12.75 -2.19 2.07
CA ALA A 356 -13.07 -1.91 3.47
C ALA A 356 -13.43 -3.19 4.24
N LEU A 357 -14.23 -4.08 3.64
CA LEU A 357 -14.57 -5.39 4.22
C LEU A 357 -13.33 -6.27 4.39
N ALA A 358 -12.39 -6.27 3.44
CA ALA A 358 -11.14 -7.04 3.56
C ALA A 358 -10.30 -6.61 4.78
N ILE A 359 -10.15 -5.30 5.00
CA ILE A 359 -9.44 -4.74 6.16
C ILE A 359 -10.18 -5.08 7.47
N ALA A 360 -11.50 -4.92 7.49
CA ALA A 360 -12.33 -5.26 8.64
C ALA A 360 -12.26 -6.76 8.96
N ALA A 361 -12.29 -7.62 7.94
CA ALA A 361 -12.23 -9.06 8.08
C ALA A 361 -10.89 -9.53 8.64
N ARG A 362 -9.78 -9.00 8.11
CA ARG A 362 -8.42 -9.27 8.63
C ARG A 362 -8.29 -8.82 10.08
N THR A 363 -8.82 -7.65 10.40
CA THR A 363 -8.78 -7.13 11.77
C THR A 363 -9.60 -7.99 12.72
N TYR A 364 -10.79 -8.42 12.29
CA TYR A 364 -11.64 -9.31 13.07
C TYR A 364 -10.91 -10.60 13.42
N LEU A 365 -10.27 -11.26 12.44
CA LEU A 365 -9.48 -12.46 12.68
C LEU A 365 -8.41 -12.21 13.76
N VAL A 366 -7.57 -11.19 13.59
CA VAL A 366 -6.48 -10.88 14.52
C VAL A 366 -6.99 -10.55 15.94
N GLN A 367 -8.20 -9.99 16.07
CA GLN A 367 -8.78 -9.64 17.36
C GLN A 367 -9.50 -10.81 18.06
N ASN A 368 -10.00 -11.80 17.32
CA ASN A 368 -10.95 -12.79 17.84
C ASN A 368 -10.50 -14.26 17.68
N ALA A 369 -9.56 -14.55 16.79
CA ALA A 369 -9.03 -15.90 16.62
C ALA A 369 -8.01 -16.23 17.71
N ARG A 370 -7.89 -17.52 18.03
CA ARG A 370 -6.82 -18.01 18.91
C ARG A 370 -5.53 -18.11 18.11
N PHE A 371 -4.44 -17.54 18.58
CA PHE A 371 -3.13 -17.71 17.95
C PHE A 371 -2.30 -18.74 18.73
N ASP A 372 -2.01 -19.88 18.13
CA ASP A 372 -1.18 -20.92 18.72
C ASP A 372 -0.29 -21.60 17.67
N ALA A 373 0.92 -21.99 18.08
CA ALA A 373 1.92 -22.64 17.21
C ALA A 373 2.18 -21.92 15.86
N GLY A 374 2.04 -20.60 15.81
CA GLY A 374 2.25 -19.82 14.58
C GLY A 374 1.05 -19.74 13.64
N CYS A 375 -0.13 -20.26 14.04
CA CYS A 375 -1.35 -20.26 13.26
C CYS A 375 -2.52 -19.61 13.99
N TRP A 376 -3.39 -18.93 13.25
CA TRP A 376 -4.66 -18.41 13.73
C TRP A 376 -5.74 -19.46 13.60
N HIS A 377 -6.41 -19.80 14.69
CA HIS A 377 -7.50 -20.76 14.73
C HIS A 377 -8.84 -20.05 14.93
N ILE A 378 -9.77 -20.29 14.00
CA ILE A 378 -11.11 -19.71 14.05
C ILE A 378 -12.17 -20.68 13.51
N ALA A 379 -13.36 -20.68 14.11
CA ALA A 379 -14.49 -21.43 13.58
C ALA A 379 -15.30 -20.63 12.55
N ASP A 380 -15.74 -21.30 11.49
CA ASP A 380 -16.75 -20.77 10.56
C ASP A 380 -18.13 -20.77 11.25
N TRP A 381 -18.54 -19.60 11.73
CA TRP A 381 -19.74 -19.47 12.55
C TRP A 381 -20.49 -18.19 12.20
N SER A 382 -21.82 -18.24 12.06
CA SER A 382 -22.66 -17.04 11.89
C SER A 382 -22.70 -16.07 13.09
N ARG A 383 -22.08 -16.42 14.22
CA ARG A 383 -21.89 -15.54 15.39
C ARG A 383 -20.47 -14.98 15.44
N THR A 384 -19.55 -15.57 14.67
CA THR A 384 -18.23 -15.03 14.35
C THR A 384 -18.22 -14.65 12.86
N GLN A 385 -17.05 -14.76 12.23
CA GLN A 385 -16.81 -14.51 10.83
C GLN A 385 -17.10 -15.77 10.01
N ARG A 386 -17.99 -15.68 9.02
CA ARG A 386 -18.24 -16.81 8.12
C ARG A 386 -17.20 -16.83 7.00
N VAL A 387 -16.79 -18.03 6.64
CA VAL A 387 -15.70 -18.26 5.67
C VAL A 387 -16.23 -19.14 4.54
N SER A 388 -15.91 -18.81 3.29
CA SER A 388 -16.21 -19.71 2.17
C SER A 388 -15.26 -20.92 2.16
N ALA A 389 -15.83 -22.13 2.15
CA ALA A 389 -15.06 -23.35 1.89
C ALA A 389 -14.60 -23.46 0.42
N ASN A 390 -15.24 -22.76 -0.52
CA ASN A 390 -14.82 -22.73 -1.92
C ASN A 390 -13.63 -21.77 -2.13
N PRO A 391 -12.74 -22.05 -3.10
CA PRO A 391 -11.64 -21.15 -3.44
C PRO A 391 -12.16 -19.74 -3.72
N PRO A 392 -11.44 -18.70 -3.26
CA PRO A 392 -11.89 -17.33 -3.43
C PRO A 392 -11.89 -16.92 -4.91
N SER A 393 -12.76 -15.97 -5.24
CA SER A 393 -12.80 -15.29 -6.52
C SER A 393 -11.58 -14.39 -6.72
N ASP A 394 -11.21 -14.15 -7.98
CA ASP A 394 -10.12 -13.23 -8.31
C ASP A 394 -10.38 -11.80 -7.80
N ALA A 395 -11.64 -11.37 -7.77
CA ALA A 395 -12.02 -10.06 -7.25
C ALA A 395 -11.80 -9.97 -5.73
N ALA A 396 -12.16 -11.02 -4.98
CA ALA A 396 -11.92 -11.06 -3.54
C ALA A 396 -10.42 -11.17 -3.20
N LEU A 397 -9.66 -11.94 -3.98
CA LEU A 397 -8.20 -11.95 -3.88
C LEU A 397 -7.61 -10.57 -4.14
N ALA A 398 -8.09 -9.87 -5.17
CA ALA A 398 -7.68 -8.50 -5.45
C ALA A 398 -7.97 -7.55 -4.28
N ALA A 399 -9.14 -7.64 -3.63
CA ALA A 399 -9.48 -6.82 -2.46
C ALA A 399 -8.61 -7.16 -1.23
N ALA A 400 -8.38 -8.45 -0.97
CA ALA A 400 -7.54 -8.91 0.13
C ALA A 400 -6.10 -8.44 -0.05
N TRP A 401 -5.50 -8.69 -1.23
CA TRP A 401 -4.13 -8.31 -1.54
C TRP A 401 -3.95 -6.80 -1.70
N PHE A 402 -4.95 -6.06 -2.19
CA PHE A 402 -4.90 -4.60 -2.21
C PHE A 402 -4.60 -4.03 -0.83
N SER A 403 -5.14 -4.65 0.22
CA SER A 403 -4.94 -4.26 1.61
C SER A 403 -3.96 -5.18 2.37
N ASP A 404 -3.02 -5.81 1.65
CA ASP A 404 -2.07 -6.75 2.23
C ASP A 404 -1.40 -6.20 3.50
N ALA A 405 -1.42 -7.00 4.56
CA ALA A 405 -0.95 -6.71 5.91
C ALA A 405 -1.55 -5.45 6.59
N MET A 406 -2.64 -4.88 6.07
CA MET A 406 -3.34 -3.75 6.69
C MET A 406 -4.50 -4.21 7.59
N LEU A 407 -4.57 -3.62 8.78
CA LEU A 407 -5.61 -3.84 9.78
C LEU A 407 -5.99 -2.54 10.48
N LEU A 408 -6.95 -2.61 11.40
CA LEU A 408 -7.35 -1.51 12.27
C LEU A 408 -6.95 -1.77 13.73
N ARG A 409 -6.53 -0.72 14.45
CA ARG A 409 -6.24 -0.75 15.91
C ARG A 409 -6.98 0.36 16.65
N GLY A 410 -7.21 0.17 17.95
CA GLY A 410 -7.84 1.18 18.81
C GLY A 410 -9.37 1.04 18.99
N ALA A 411 -9.99 0.04 18.37
CA ALA A 411 -11.40 -0.30 18.62
C ALA A 411 -11.69 -1.80 18.35
N PRO A 412 -12.65 -2.41 19.05
CA PRO A 412 -13.17 -3.73 18.67
C PRO A 412 -13.88 -3.61 17.32
N ILE A 413 -13.54 -4.46 16.36
CA ILE A 413 -14.06 -4.42 15.00
C ILE A 413 -15.14 -5.49 14.83
N GLY A 414 -16.28 -5.10 14.27
CA GLY A 414 -17.32 -6.02 13.82
C GLY A 414 -17.92 -5.57 12.49
N TYR A 415 -18.59 -6.45 11.79
CA TYR A 415 -19.35 -6.11 10.58
C TYR A 415 -20.61 -6.97 10.48
N HIS A 416 -21.57 -6.51 9.69
CA HIS A 416 -22.84 -7.21 9.47
C HIS A 416 -23.38 -6.87 8.08
N ALA A 417 -24.24 -7.74 7.52
CA ALA A 417 -24.84 -7.51 6.21
C ALA A 417 -25.61 -6.17 6.13
N THR A 418 -26.46 -5.89 7.13
CA THR A 418 -27.36 -4.72 7.13
C THR A 418 -27.26 -3.81 8.36
N GLN A 419 -26.90 -4.34 9.54
CA GLN A 419 -26.98 -3.63 10.81
C GLN A 419 -25.73 -2.77 11.04
N ALA A 420 -25.90 -1.45 11.01
CA ALA A 420 -24.88 -0.53 11.49
C ALA A 420 -24.93 -0.42 13.02
N GLY A 421 -23.82 -0.04 13.64
CA GLY A 421 -23.73 0.16 15.08
C GLY A 421 -22.36 0.68 15.49
N LYS A 422 -22.15 0.83 16.81
CA LYS A 422 -20.84 1.24 17.35
C LYS A 422 -19.76 0.26 16.93
N ASN A 423 -18.75 0.76 16.22
CA ASN A 423 -17.65 -0.01 15.65
C ASN A 423 -18.15 -1.23 14.83
N ARG A 424 -19.17 -1.00 14.01
CA ARG A 424 -19.75 -2.04 13.15
C ARG A 424 -19.97 -1.53 11.73
N LEU A 425 -19.23 -2.09 10.77
CA LEU A 425 -19.47 -1.85 9.35
C LEU A 425 -20.74 -2.59 8.90
N SER A 426 -21.69 -1.86 8.30
CA SER A 426 -22.83 -2.45 7.59
C SER A 426 -22.46 -2.57 6.12
N TRP A 427 -22.50 -3.80 5.58
CA TRP A 427 -22.18 -4.06 4.17
C TRP A 427 -23.08 -3.25 3.23
N GLN A 428 -24.39 -3.26 3.46
CA GLN A 428 -25.35 -2.50 2.65
C GLN A 428 -25.03 -1.01 2.61
N LYS A 429 -24.69 -0.42 3.77
CA LYS A 429 -24.30 1.01 3.84
C LYS A 429 -22.95 1.26 3.18
N ALA A 430 -21.98 0.36 3.33
CA ALA A 430 -20.69 0.49 2.66
C ALA A 430 -20.84 0.48 1.13
N VAL A 431 -21.74 -0.34 0.58
CA VAL A 431 -22.06 -0.35 -0.86
C VAL A 431 -22.73 0.96 -1.30
N GLU A 432 -23.63 1.51 -0.50
CA GLU A 432 -24.23 2.82 -0.78
C GLU A 432 -23.18 3.94 -0.76
N GLN A 433 -22.29 3.94 0.23
CA GLN A 433 -21.18 4.88 0.33
C GLN A 433 -20.23 4.80 -0.87
N ASP A 434 -19.84 3.58 -1.28
CA ASP A 434 -19.03 3.32 -2.48
C ASP A 434 -19.69 3.90 -3.73
N ARG A 435 -21.00 3.66 -3.93
CA ARG A 435 -21.78 4.24 -5.03
C ARG A 435 -21.83 5.77 -5.00
N ASN A 436 -21.79 6.36 -3.81
CA ASN A 436 -21.73 7.80 -3.60
C ASN A 436 -20.28 8.35 -3.69
N GLY A 437 -19.34 7.56 -4.21
CA GLY A 437 -17.96 7.97 -4.46
C GLY A 437 -17.05 7.95 -3.24
N TRP A 438 -17.43 7.27 -2.15
CA TRP A 438 -16.56 7.15 -0.98
C TRP A 438 -15.44 6.14 -1.25
N ASP A 439 -14.21 6.54 -0.93
CA ASP A 439 -13.11 5.59 -0.87
C ASP A 439 -13.24 4.67 0.37
N PHE A 440 -12.47 3.58 0.37
CA PHE A 440 -12.53 2.58 1.43
C PHE A 440 -12.05 3.15 2.78
N GLU A 441 -11.17 4.15 2.77
CA GLU A 441 -10.70 4.78 4.02
C GLU A 441 -11.81 5.58 4.67
N ARG A 442 -12.59 6.34 3.89
CA ARG A 442 -13.77 7.06 4.37
C ARG A 442 -14.83 6.11 4.92
N ILE A 443 -15.09 5.00 4.22
CA ILE A 443 -16.00 3.94 4.70
C ILE A 443 -15.54 3.40 6.07
N LEU A 444 -14.25 3.07 6.20
CA LEU A 444 -13.67 2.57 7.44
C LEU A 444 -13.70 3.60 8.57
N MET A 445 -13.34 4.85 8.31
CA MET A 445 -13.37 5.92 9.32
C MET A 445 -14.78 6.17 9.84
N HIS A 446 -15.79 6.08 8.97
CA HIS A 446 -17.18 6.23 9.38
C HIS A 446 -17.68 5.04 10.21
N ALA A 447 -17.33 3.80 9.81
CA ALA A 447 -17.72 2.60 10.55
C ALA A 447 -16.98 2.44 11.89
N TYR A 448 -15.73 2.90 11.97
CA TYR A 448 -14.82 2.72 13.09
C TYR A 448 -14.12 4.04 13.48
N PRO A 449 -14.87 5.03 14.00
CA PRO A 449 -14.37 6.39 14.21
C PRO A 449 -13.29 6.52 15.28
N GLN A 450 -13.00 5.46 16.04
CA GLN A 450 -11.89 5.39 17.01
C GLN A 450 -10.73 4.48 16.56
N ALA A 451 -10.86 3.77 15.43
CA ALA A 451 -9.81 2.91 14.93
C ALA A 451 -8.82 3.62 13.98
N VAL A 452 -7.54 3.29 14.02
CA VAL A 452 -6.50 3.75 13.08
C VAL A 452 -6.04 2.61 12.21
N LEU A 453 -5.61 2.90 10.98
CA LEU A 453 -4.93 1.91 10.16
C LEU A 453 -3.58 1.55 10.80
N ALA A 454 -3.23 0.28 10.74
CA ALA A 454 -1.96 -0.23 11.20
C ALA A 454 -1.50 -1.42 10.35
N SER A 455 -0.22 -1.72 10.38
CA SER A 455 0.31 -2.95 9.83
C SER A 455 0.05 -4.14 10.77
N LEU A 456 0.08 -5.35 10.22
CA LEU A 456 0.09 -6.60 10.98
C LEU A 456 1.29 -6.68 11.95
N SER A 457 2.43 -6.08 11.60
CA SER A 457 3.61 -5.96 12.46
C SER A 457 3.44 -4.99 13.64
N GLY A 458 2.29 -4.30 13.74
CA GLY A 458 1.97 -3.42 14.86
C GLY A 458 2.37 -1.96 14.69
N ARG A 459 2.84 -1.55 13.51
CA ARG A 459 3.10 -0.12 13.22
C ARG A 459 1.78 0.58 12.90
N GLU A 460 1.41 1.53 13.75
CA GLU A 460 0.18 2.30 13.62
C GLU A 460 0.42 3.56 12.82
N GLU A 461 -0.47 3.88 11.86
CA GLU A 461 -0.43 5.11 11.06
C GLU A 461 -0.46 6.38 11.94
N CYS A 462 -1.04 6.26 13.13
CA CYS A 462 -1.26 7.38 14.03
C CYS A 462 -1.23 6.92 15.48
N ARG A 463 -0.13 7.21 16.18
CA ARG A 463 -0.08 7.12 17.64
C ARG A 463 -0.81 8.34 18.21
N ARG A 464 -1.96 8.12 18.84
CA ARG A 464 -2.85 9.20 19.26
C ARG A 464 -2.28 10.03 20.42
N LEU A 465 -2.61 11.32 20.39
CA LEU A 465 -2.38 12.29 21.47
C LEU A 465 -3.73 12.72 22.03
N ASP A 466 -4.35 11.87 22.86
CA ASP A 466 -5.73 12.08 23.35
C ASP A 466 -5.90 13.43 24.08
N ALA A 467 -4.87 13.85 24.83
CA ALA A 467 -4.91 15.14 25.52
C ALA A 467 -4.88 16.34 24.56
N ALA A 468 -4.21 16.21 23.42
CA ALA A 468 -4.22 17.22 22.36
C ALA A 468 -5.58 17.27 21.64
N GLU A 469 -6.20 16.11 21.38
CA GLU A 469 -7.56 16.02 20.84
C GLU A 469 -8.58 16.70 21.77
N ALA A 470 -8.52 16.39 23.07
CA ALA A 470 -9.39 17.00 24.07
C ALA A 470 -9.16 18.52 24.19
N TRP A 471 -7.91 18.97 24.08
CA TRP A 471 -7.59 20.40 24.04
C TRP A 471 -8.18 21.06 22.79
N LEU A 472 -7.96 20.48 21.60
CA LEU A 472 -8.45 21.04 20.34
C LEU A 472 -9.97 21.11 20.33
N ALA A 473 -10.66 20.09 20.83
CA ALA A 473 -12.12 20.09 20.93
C ALA A 473 -12.66 21.29 21.72
N ARG A 474 -12.03 21.63 22.86
CA ARG A 474 -12.37 22.81 23.66
C ARG A 474 -12.00 24.11 22.95
N ALA A 475 -10.83 24.15 22.33
CA ALA A 475 -10.33 25.32 21.63
C ALA A 475 -11.22 25.69 20.43
N VAL A 476 -11.57 24.72 19.59
CA VAL A 476 -12.49 24.90 18.44
C VAL A 476 -13.85 25.43 18.88
N ALA A 477 -14.40 24.92 20.00
CA ALA A 477 -15.66 25.43 20.54
C ALA A 477 -15.56 26.93 20.90
N SER A 478 -14.41 27.37 21.43
CA SER A 478 -14.17 28.78 21.75
C SER A 478 -13.95 29.66 20.52
N TRP A 479 -13.30 29.11 19.47
CA TRP A 479 -12.98 29.80 18.22
C TRP A 479 -14.16 29.94 17.26
N ARG A 480 -15.22 29.14 17.44
CA ARG A 480 -16.35 29.03 16.52
C ARG A 480 -16.92 30.40 16.09
N ARG A 481 -17.13 31.32 17.02
CA ARG A 481 -17.66 32.67 16.72
C ARG A 481 -16.76 33.51 15.80
N VAL A 482 -15.44 33.32 15.88
CA VAL A 482 -14.48 33.99 15.01
C VAL A 482 -14.48 33.31 13.65
N LEU A 483 -14.38 31.98 13.64
CA LEU A 483 -14.29 31.17 12.42
C LEU A 483 -15.54 31.23 11.54
N GLU A 484 -16.73 31.27 12.12
CA GLU A 484 -18.00 31.40 11.37
C GLU A 484 -18.12 32.71 10.58
N ARG A 485 -17.25 33.70 10.85
CA ARG A 485 -17.19 34.96 10.09
C ARG A 485 -16.16 34.94 8.97
N GLU A 486 -15.30 33.94 8.93
CA GLU A 486 -14.27 33.80 7.90
C GLU A 486 -14.85 33.12 6.66
N ALA A 487 -14.56 33.66 5.48
CA ALA A 487 -15.07 33.13 4.22
C ALA A 487 -14.48 31.75 3.93
N GLY A 488 -15.35 30.78 3.62
CA GLY A 488 -14.95 29.40 3.30
C GLY A 488 -14.61 28.53 4.51
N PHE A 489 -14.92 28.99 5.74
CA PHE A 489 -14.85 28.13 6.91
C PHE A 489 -15.96 27.07 6.86
N GLU A 490 -15.56 25.80 7.00
CA GLU A 490 -16.47 24.69 7.22
C GLU A 490 -16.11 23.94 8.50
N THR A 491 -17.11 23.61 9.32
CA THR A 491 -16.89 22.74 10.48
C THR A 491 -16.70 21.30 9.98
N PRO A 492 -15.55 20.64 10.26
CA PRO A 492 -15.37 19.24 9.90
C PRO A 492 -16.46 18.34 10.54
N GLU A 493 -17.03 17.41 9.77
CA GLU A 493 -18.07 16.47 10.23
C GLU A 493 -17.65 15.66 11.47
N LEU A 494 -16.35 15.40 11.59
CA LEU A 494 -15.72 14.73 12.72
C LEU A 494 -14.54 15.59 13.20
N LEU A 495 -14.36 15.69 14.51
CA LEU A 495 -13.15 16.29 15.08
C LEU A 495 -11.92 15.52 14.58
N PRO A 496 -10.86 16.22 14.15
CA PRO A 496 -9.69 15.55 13.63
C PRO A 496 -8.95 14.82 14.75
N ARG A 497 -8.33 13.69 14.39
CA ARG A 497 -7.45 12.98 15.33
C ARG A 497 -6.08 13.62 15.36
N ILE A 498 -5.49 13.66 16.55
CA ILE A 498 -4.16 14.24 16.74
C ILE A 498 -3.16 13.10 16.89
N CYS A 499 -2.22 13.04 15.96
CA CYS A 499 -1.22 11.99 15.84
C CYS A 499 0.14 12.55 16.26
N ALA A 500 0.86 11.77 17.06
CA ALA A 500 2.24 12.07 17.39
C ALA A 500 3.10 11.98 16.13
N LEU A 501 3.77 13.07 15.81
CA LEU A 501 4.76 13.13 14.74
C LEU A 501 6.14 12.84 15.33
N ALA A 502 6.73 11.72 14.93
CA ALA A 502 8.09 11.39 15.34
C ALA A 502 9.12 12.30 14.64
N ASP A 503 8.96 12.51 13.34
CA ASP A 503 9.92 13.20 12.48
C ASP A 503 9.24 14.04 11.39
N GLY A 504 9.96 15.02 10.85
CA GLY A 504 9.45 15.93 9.82
C GLY A 504 8.72 17.17 10.37
N TYR A 505 7.95 17.82 9.50
CA TYR A 505 7.15 19.00 9.83
C TYR A 505 5.71 18.59 10.16
N PRO A 506 5.06 19.29 11.11
CA PRO A 506 3.63 19.19 11.33
C PRO A 506 2.84 19.34 10.03
N TYR A 507 1.72 18.62 9.92
CA TYR A 507 0.85 18.70 8.75
C TYR A 507 -0.56 18.18 9.03
N ALA A 508 -1.50 18.68 8.25
CA ALA A 508 -2.89 18.23 8.18
C ALA A 508 -3.12 17.24 7.04
N ASP A 509 -3.63 16.05 7.35
CA ASP A 509 -4.14 15.07 6.39
C ASP A 509 -5.65 15.34 6.18
N GLN A 510 -5.96 16.19 5.19
CA GLN A 510 -7.33 16.60 4.86
C GLN A 510 -8.25 15.44 4.50
N ARG A 511 -7.69 14.39 3.90
CA ARG A 511 -8.45 13.23 3.43
C ARG A 511 -8.89 12.34 4.58
N ARG A 512 -8.06 12.23 5.62
CA ARG A 512 -8.35 11.41 6.82
C ARG A 512 -8.80 12.19 8.04
N LEU A 513 -8.87 13.52 7.95
CA LEU A 513 -9.13 14.41 9.08
C LEU A 513 -8.18 14.09 10.25
N ARG A 514 -6.88 14.16 9.98
CA ARG A 514 -5.84 13.97 11.01
C ARG A 514 -4.84 15.09 10.98
N ILE A 515 -4.28 15.39 12.14
CA ILE A 515 -3.22 16.37 12.31
C ILE A 515 -2.03 15.67 12.95
N TYR A 516 -0.85 15.81 12.36
CA TYR A 516 0.38 15.25 12.90
C TYR A 516 1.21 16.36 13.53
N VAL A 517 1.48 16.27 14.82
CA VAL A 517 2.22 17.29 15.60
C VAL A 517 3.16 16.63 16.60
N ARG A 518 4.21 17.35 17.00
CA ARG A 518 5.19 16.86 17.99
C ARG A 518 4.65 16.89 19.43
N GLY A 519 3.75 17.81 19.71
CA GLY A 519 3.21 18.04 21.05
C GLY A 519 2.05 19.02 21.03
N TRP A 520 1.60 19.42 22.23
CA TRP A 520 0.53 20.39 22.46
C TRP A 520 0.70 21.18 23.79
N GLN A 521 1.82 20.97 24.49
CA GLN A 521 1.99 21.40 25.88
C GLN A 521 2.31 22.89 25.99
N ASN A 522 3.14 23.42 25.09
CA ASN A 522 3.54 24.82 25.08
C ASN A 522 2.77 25.66 24.04
N LEU A 523 2.93 26.99 24.11
CA LEU A 523 2.24 27.94 23.23
C LEU A 523 2.53 27.67 21.74
N ASN A 524 3.79 27.43 21.39
CA ASN A 524 4.19 27.19 20.01
C ASN A 524 3.56 25.91 19.45
N GLU A 525 3.54 24.83 20.24
CA GLU A 525 2.87 23.58 19.85
C GLU A 525 1.35 23.74 19.67
N ARG A 526 0.70 24.55 20.52
CA ARG A 526 -0.72 24.87 20.38
C ARG A 526 -1.00 25.74 19.16
N MET A 527 -0.09 26.67 18.85
CA MET A 527 -0.13 27.49 17.64
C MET A 527 -0.06 26.60 16.40
N THR A 528 0.91 25.70 16.35
CA THR A 528 1.02 24.70 15.27
C THR A 528 -0.25 23.86 15.18
N LEU A 529 -0.78 23.35 16.29
CA LEU A 529 -2.00 22.55 16.25
C LEU A 529 -3.22 23.34 15.74
N ALA A 530 -3.34 24.62 16.09
CA ALA A 530 -4.35 25.52 15.55
C ALA A 530 -4.16 25.74 14.04
N HIS A 531 -2.92 26.04 13.62
CA HIS A 531 -2.53 26.21 12.22
C HIS A 531 -2.96 25.00 11.37
N GLU A 532 -2.60 23.79 11.79
CA GLU A 532 -2.98 22.56 11.07
C GLU A 532 -4.49 22.30 11.07
N TYR A 533 -5.20 22.66 12.16
CA TYR A 533 -6.66 22.57 12.19
C TYR A 533 -7.30 23.48 11.14
N LEU A 534 -6.77 24.68 10.92
CA LEU A 534 -7.32 25.61 9.94
C LEU A 534 -7.15 25.10 8.51
N HIS A 535 -6.05 24.41 8.17
CA HIS A 535 -5.93 23.73 6.88
C HIS A 535 -7.03 22.69 6.65
N LEU A 536 -7.55 22.05 7.71
CA LEU A 536 -8.70 21.15 7.59
C LEU A 536 -10.02 21.92 7.47
N ALA A 537 -10.19 23.00 8.23
CA ALA A 537 -11.41 23.79 8.27
C ALA A 537 -11.66 24.60 6.98
N PHE A 538 -10.60 24.98 6.26
CA PHE A 538 -10.66 25.71 4.98
C PHE A 538 -10.33 24.82 3.78
N ARG A 539 -10.39 23.48 3.91
CA ARG A 539 -9.92 22.53 2.87
C ARG A 539 -10.60 22.66 1.50
N PHE A 540 -11.79 23.28 1.43
CA PHE A 540 -12.53 23.52 0.18
C PHE A 540 -12.49 24.97 -0.29
N HIS A 541 -11.64 25.79 0.32
CA HIS A 541 -11.48 27.20 0.00
C HIS A 541 -9.99 27.51 -0.29
N PRO A 542 -9.66 28.44 -1.22
CA PRO A 542 -8.26 28.80 -1.50
C PRO A 542 -7.45 29.23 -0.27
N HIS A 543 -8.12 29.79 0.75
CA HIS A 543 -7.48 30.13 2.03
C HIS A 543 -6.86 28.93 2.74
N GLY A 544 -7.37 27.71 2.52
CA GLY A 544 -6.78 26.50 3.09
C GLY A 544 -5.38 26.17 2.54
N ALA A 545 -4.98 26.78 1.42
CA ALA A 545 -3.64 26.64 0.84
C ALA A 545 -2.77 27.91 1.00
N ASP A 546 -3.31 28.95 1.65
CA ASP A 546 -2.61 30.21 1.90
C ASP A 546 -1.98 30.19 3.29
N GLU A 547 -0.72 29.78 3.36
CA GLU A 547 0.08 29.68 4.59
C GLU A 547 0.10 30.99 5.39
N GLN A 548 0.10 32.15 4.72
CA GLN A 548 0.14 33.44 5.41
C GLN A 548 -1.20 33.77 6.06
N TYR A 549 -2.30 33.48 5.36
CA TYR A 549 -3.64 33.63 5.91
C TYR A 549 -3.85 32.70 7.11
N ILE A 550 -3.48 31.41 6.97
CA ILE A 550 -3.62 30.39 8.01
C ILE A 550 -2.80 30.74 9.25
N GLU A 551 -1.53 31.10 9.10
CA GLU A 551 -0.65 31.47 10.20
C GLU A 551 -1.18 32.68 10.97
N ARG A 552 -1.62 33.73 10.26
CA ARG A 552 -2.18 34.94 10.90
C ARG A 552 -3.47 34.63 11.66
N LEU A 553 -4.34 33.80 11.10
CA LEU A 553 -5.58 33.41 11.75
C LEU A 553 -5.31 32.52 12.97
N ALA A 554 -4.36 31.57 12.88
CA ALA A 554 -3.95 30.74 14.02
C ALA A 554 -3.46 31.61 15.20
N ARG A 555 -2.64 32.63 14.92
CA ARG A 555 -2.16 33.58 15.93
C ARG A 555 -3.29 34.32 16.60
N ARG A 556 -4.22 34.88 15.83
CA ARG A 556 -5.42 35.54 16.36
C ARG A 556 -6.23 34.62 17.27
N LEU A 557 -6.39 33.35 16.92
CA LEU A 557 -7.16 32.39 17.73
C LEU A 557 -6.48 32.00 19.04
N ILE A 558 -5.14 32.02 19.09
CA ILE A 558 -4.34 31.56 20.23
C ILE A 558 -3.92 32.71 21.15
N GLU A 559 -3.55 33.85 20.58
CA GLU A 559 -3.00 35.01 21.29
C GLU A 559 -4.05 36.10 21.58
N GLY A 560 -5.12 36.18 20.76
CA GLY A 560 -6.19 37.17 20.86
C GLY A 560 -6.15 38.22 19.76
#